data_AF-A0A1M7DWY4-F1
#
_entry.id   AF-A0A1M7DWY4-F1
#
_cell.length_a   1.000
_cell.length_b   1.000
_cell.length_c   1.000
_cell.angle_alpha   90.00
_cell.angle_beta   90.00
_cell.angle_gamma   90.00
#
_symmetry.space_group_name_H-M   'P 1'
#
loop_
_entity.id
_entity.type
_entity.pdbx_description
1 polymer ?
#
loop_
_entity_poly.entity_id
_entity_poly.type
_entity_poly.pdbx_seq_one_letter_code
_entity_poly.pdbx_strand_id
1 'polypeptide(L)'
;MKRLALILLLLCTPALAHVANHPELNSWFDHLASGKGLCCSIADGHAVADPDWDSKDGHYRVRLDNQWIVVPDDAVITEPNRAGRTMVWTWFLNGQRAIRCFMPGSMT
;
A
#
# COMPACT_ATOMS: atom_id res chain seq x y z
N MET A 1 -3.02 54.31 -7.51
CA MET A 1 -1.94 53.29 -7.59
C MET A 1 -1.70 52.82 -6.15
N LYS A 2 -1.85 51.58 -5.70
CA LYS A 2 -1.90 50.23 -6.27
C LYS A 2 -2.89 49.43 -5.40
N ARG A 3 -3.92 48.81 -5.97
CA ARG A 3 -4.74 47.82 -5.26
C ARG A 3 -4.04 46.47 -5.45
N LEU A 4 -3.61 45.86 -4.34
CA LEU A 4 -3.00 44.53 -4.30
C LEU A 4 -3.99 43.54 -4.95
N ALA A 5 -3.67 43.05 -6.14
CA ALA A 5 -4.43 41.99 -6.78
C ALA A 5 -3.88 40.65 -6.30
N LEU A 6 -4.77 39.93 -5.64
CA LEU A 6 -4.66 38.61 -5.05
C LEU A 6 -4.01 37.60 -6.02
N ILE A 7 -2.80 37.12 -5.69
CA ILE A 7 -2.17 36.00 -6.38
C ILE A 7 -2.90 34.73 -5.91
N LEU A 8 -3.79 34.20 -6.75
CA LEU A 8 -4.35 32.86 -6.59
C LEU A 8 -3.26 31.85 -6.98
N LEU A 9 -2.37 31.55 -6.05
CA LEU A 9 -1.48 30.40 -6.15
C LEU A 9 -2.36 29.15 -6.18
N LEU A 10 -2.52 28.55 -7.37
CA LEU A 10 -2.93 27.16 -7.50
C LEU A 10 -1.95 26.35 -6.64
N LEU A 11 -2.38 25.96 -5.45
CA LEU A 11 -1.74 24.91 -4.69
C LEU A 11 -2.03 23.63 -5.47
N CYS A 12 -1.19 23.34 -6.47
CA CYS A 12 -0.85 21.95 -6.78
C CYS A 12 -0.23 21.42 -5.49
N THR A 13 -1.06 20.98 -4.55
CA THR A 13 -0.61 20.10 -3.51
C THR A 13 0.00 18.92 -4.25
N PRO A 14 1.31 18.67 -4.13
CA PRO A 14 1.82 17.39 -4.58
C PRO A 14 0.96 16.36 -3.83
N ALA A 15 0.17 15.60 -4.58
CA ALA A 15 -0.39 14.37 -4.05
C ALA A 15 0.84 13.63 -3.55
N LEU A 16 0.99 13.50 -2.23
CA LEU A 16 2.05 12.70 -1.66
C LEU A 16 1.84 11.32 -2.31
N ALA A 17 2.68 10.96 -3.27
CA ALA A 17 2.76 9.58 -3.69
C ALA A 17 3.34 8.88 -2.46
N HIS A 18 2.45 8.28 -1.67
CA HIS A 18 2.77 7.77 -0.36
C HIS A 18 3.68 6.55 -0.55
N VAL A 19 4.97 6.77 -0.24
CA VAL A 19 6.07 5.81 -0.11
C VAL A 19 6.83 5.48 -1.40
N ALA A 20 7.88 6.26 -1.69
CA ALA A 20 8.98 5.85 -2.55
C ALA A 20 10.29 6.59 -2.18
N ASN A 21 10.98 6.14 -1.13
CA ASN A 21 12.33 6.65 -0.78
C ASN A 21 13.38 5.51 -0.68
N HIS A 22 13.14 4.35 -1.32
CA HIS A 22 14.05 3.20 -1.28
C HIS A 22 14.37 2.65 -2.69
N PRO A 23 15.08 3.41 -3.55
CA PRO A 23 15.44 2.96 -4.89
C PRO A 23 16.26 1.65 -4.90
N GLU A 24 17.01 1.39 -3.83
CA GLU A 24 17.76 0.15 -3.63
C GLU A 24 16.86 -1.09 -3.49
N LEU A 25 15.58 -0.91 -3.14
CA LEU A 25 14.61 -1.99 -3.00
C LEU A 25 13.73 -2.19 -4.24
N ASN A 26 13.80 -1.31 -5.26
CA ASN A 26 12.92 -1.36 -6.43
C ASN A 26 12.95 -2.73 -7.10
N SER A 27 14.15 -3.25 -7.40
CA SER A 27 14.28 -4.56 -8.01
C SER A 27 13.65 -5.65 -7.15
N TRP A 28 13.78 -5.59 -5.82
CA TRP A 28 13.12 -6.57 -4.96
C TRP A 28 11.59 -6.45 -5.03
N PHE A 29 11.04 -5.23 -4.97
CA PHE A 29 9.60 -5.00 -5.12
C PHE A 29 9.04 -5.51 -6.46
N ASP A 30 9.78 -5.31 -7.55
CA ASP A 30 9.36 -5.71 -8.90
C ASP A 30 9.25 -7.24 -9.07
N HIS A 31 9.91 -8.02 -8.19
CA HIS A 31 9.85 -9.48 -8.20
C HIS A 31 8.83 -10.06 -7.22
N LEU A 32 8.26 -9.25 -6.31
CA LEU A 32 7.31 -9.75 -5.33
C LEU A 32 6.08 -10.37 -6.01
N ALA A 33 5.69 -11.54 -5.50
CA ALA A 33 4.52 -12.26 -5.93
C ALA A 33 3.80 -12.90 -4.74
N SER A 34 2.48 -13.03 -4.88
CA SER A 34 1.65 -13.88 -4.04
C SER A 34 1.20 -15.12 -4.81
N GLY A 35 0.40 -15.99 -4.19
CA GLY A 35 -0.31 -17.06 -4.89
C GLY A 35 -1.25 -16.55 -5.99
N LYS A 36 -1.61 -15.26 -5.99
CA LYS A 36 -2.37 -14.62 -7.08
C LYS A 36 -1.48 -14.21 -8.26
N GLY A 37 -0.16 -14.20 -8.11
CA GLY A 37 0.85 -13.80 -9.11
C GLY A 37 1.59 -12.53 -8.73
N LEU A 38 2.22 -11.87 -9.71
CA LEU A 38 3.02 -10.64 -9.49
C LEU A 38 2.21 -9.53 -8.80
N CYS A 39 2.88 -8.80 -7.91
CA CYS A 39 2.35 -7.63 -7.20
C CYS A 39 2.49 -6.32 -8.00
N CYS A 40 3.21 -6.36 -9.13
CA CYS A 40 3.61 -5.23 -9.98
C CYS A 40 4.87 -4.52 -9.48
N SER A 41 4.75 -3.43 -8.72
CA SER A 41 5.90 -2.65 -8.25
C SER A 41 5.59 -1.93 -6.93
N ILE A 42 6.57 -1.29 -6.31
CA ILE A 42 6.32 -0.46 -5.11
C ILE A 42 5.30 0.65 -5.38
N ALA A 43 5.24 1.19 -6.61
CA ALA A 43 4.35 2.30 -6.97
C ALA A 43 2.86 1.93 -6.90
N ASP A 44 2.53 0.64 -6.99
CA ASP A 44 1.17 0.11 -6.92
C ASP A 44 0.79 -0.33 -5.49
N GLY A 45 1.78 -0.36 -4.59
CA GLY A 45 1.62 -0.72 -3.19
C GLY A 45 1.47 0.50 -2.30
N HIS A 46 0.97 0.30 -1.10
CA HIS A 46 1.02 1.32 -0.05
C HIS A 46 1.33 0.69 1.30
N ALA A 47 2.04 1.46 2.12
CA ALA A 47 2.31 1.07 3.50
C ALA A 47 1.06 1.24 4.36
N VAL A 48 0.83 0.25 5.22
CA VAL A 48 -0.25 0.25 6.19
C VAL A 48 0.34 0.59 7.56
N ALA A 49 -0.32 1.44 8.34
CA ALA A 49 0.10 1.74 9.70
C ALA A 49 -0.29 0.61 10.65
N ASP A 50 0.47 0.41 11.74
CA ASP A 50 0.24 -0.68 12.70
C ASP A 50 -1.20 -0.82 13.21
N PRO A 51 -1.98 0.24 13.52
CA PRO A 51 -3.37 0.07 13.94
C PRO A 51 -4.35 -0.27 12.79
N ASP A 52 -3.88 -0.27 11.54
CA ASP A 52 -4.66 -0.53 10.33
C ASP A 52 -4.45 -1.94 9.78
N TRP A 53 -3.82 -2.83 10.54
CA TRP A 53 -3.77 -4.26 10.22
C TRP A 53 -3.63 -5.09 11.49
N ASP A 54 -4.08 -6.34 11.47
CA ASP A 54 -3.76 -7.32 12.50
C ASP A 54 -3.90 -8.75 11.96
N SER A 55 -3.67 -9.73 12.82
CA SER A 55 -4.09 -11.11 12.60
C SER A 55 -5.24 -11.45 13.55
N LYS A 56 -6.29 -12.06 13.00
CA LYS A 56 -7.45 -12.55 13.74
C LYS A 56 -7.92 -13.87 13.15
N ASP A 57 -8.19 -14.84 14.03
CA ASP A 57 -8.72 -16.16 13.67
C ASP A 57 -7.87 -16.90 12.61
N GLY A 58 -6.54 -16.72 12.66
CA GLY A 58 -5.60 -17.35 11.73
C GLY A 58 -5.40 -16.62 10.39
N HIS A 59 -6.11 -15.52 10.16
CA HIS A 59 -6.01 -14.73 8.94
C HIS A 59 -5.51 -13.32 9.22
N TYR A 60 -4.87 -12.70 8.23
CA TYR A 60 -4.59 -11.27 8.30
C TYR A 60 -5.84 -10.48 7.91
N ARG A 61 -6.02 -9.31 8.52
CA ARG A 61 -6.96 -8.30 8.05
C ARG A 61 -6.29 -6.94 7.99
N VAL A 62 -6.72 -6.15 7.03
CA VAL A 62 -6.22 -4.80 6.77
C VAL A 62 -7.38 -3.82 6.73
N ARG A 63 -7.21 -2.63 7.28
CA ARG A 63 -8.21 -1.56 7.25
C ARG A 63 -7.92 -0.64 6.07
N LEU A 64 -8.76 -0.72 5.03
CA LEU A 64 -8.70 0.14 3.86
C LEU A 64 -10.01 0.91 3.75
N ASP A 65 -9.95 2.20 3.42
CA ASP A 65 -11.15 3.05 3.29
C ASP A 65 -12.08 2.95 4.52
N ASN A 66 -11.49 2.90 5.73
CA ASN A 66 -12.18 2.71 7.02
C ASN A 66 -12.92 1.36 7.20
N GLN A 67 -12.68 0.38 6.33
CA GLN A 67 -13.30 -0.95 6.39
C GLN A 67 -12.24 -2.03 6.63
N TRP A 68 -12.54 -2.97 7.54
CA TRP A 68 -11.72 -4.16 7.72
C TRP A 68 -11.97 -5.16 6.60
N ILE A 69 -10.90 -5.56 5.92
CA ILE A 69 -10.90 -6.51 4.82
C ILE A 69 -10.02 -7.68 5.23
N VAL A 70 -10.58 -8.89 5.15
CA VAL A 70 -9.80 -10.12 5.35
C VAL A 70 -8.89 -10.31 4.14
N VAL A 71 -7.60 -10.52 4.40
CA VAL A 71 -6.61 -10.82 3.38
C VAL A 71 -6.80 -12.27 2.95
N PRO A 72 -7.04 -12.55 1.66
CA PRO A 72 -7.05 -13.93 1.17
C PRO A 72 -5.69 -14.59 1.41
N ASP A 73 -5.68 -15.86 1.84
CA ASP A 73 -4.43 -16.55 2.18
C ASP A 73 -3.45 -16.62 1.00
N ASP A 74 -3.97 -16.77 -0.22
CA ASP A 74 -3.19 -16.78 -1.47
C ASP A 74 -2.73 -15.37 -1.91
N ALA A 75 -3.15 -14.30 -1.23
CA ALA A 75 -2.61 -12.95 -1.42
C ALA A 75 -1.42 -12.66 -0.49
N VAL A 76 -1.13 -13.52 0.49
CA VAL A 76 -0.02 -13.31 1.43
C VAL A 76 1.31 -13.59 0.72
N ILE A 77 2.22 -12.61 0.77
CA ILE A 77 3.60 -12.76 0.31
C ILE A 77 4.38 -13.54 1.39
N THR A 78 5.10 -14.58 0.97
CA THR A 78 5.89 -15.44 1.86
C THR A 78 7.39 -15.09 1.88
N GLU A 79 7.81 -14.14 1.05
CA GLU A 79 9.17 -13.61 1.08
C GLU A 79 9.46 -12.80 2.35
N PRO A 80 10.74 -12.75 2.80
CA PRO A 80 11.14 -11.87 3.89
C PRO A 80 10.78 -10.40 3.62
N ASN A 81 10.12 -9.75 4.58
CA ASN A 81 9.74 -8.34 4.46
C ASN A 81 10.98 -7.42 4.57
N ARG A 82 11.51 -6.97 3.43
CA ARG A 82 12.62 -5.98 3.36
C ARG A 82 12.15 -4.53 3.39
N ALA A 83 10.84 -4.29 3.26
CA ALA A 83 10.26 -2.95 3.35
C ALA A 83 10.25 -2.43 4.80
N GLY A 84 10.33 -3.33 5.79
CA GLY A 84 10.31 -3.00 7.21
C GLY A 84 8.97 -2.48 7.71
N ARG A 85 7.92 -2.59 6.90
CA ARG A 85 6.56 -2.12 7.18
C ARG A 85 5.55 -3.08 6.55
N THR A 86 4.32 -3.08 7.05
CA THR A 86 3.21 -3.77 6.39
C THR A 86 2.90 -3.09 5.07
N MET A 87 2.80 -3.86 3.99
CA MET A 87 2.50 -3.34 2.65
C MET A 87 1.32 -4.08 2.05
N VAL A 88 0.51 -3.37 1.25
CA VAL A 88 -0.61 -3.97 0.53
C VAL A 88 -0.69 -3.44 -0.89
N TRP A 89 -0.97 -4.34 -1.83
CA TRP A 89 -1.22 -4.05 -3.24
C TRP A 89 -2.66 -4.39 -3.54
N THR A 90 -3.38 -3.42 -4.12
CA THR A 90 -4.80 -3.59 -4.45
C THR A 90 -5.02 -3.40 -5.93
N TRP A 91 -6.07 -4.03 -6.43
CA TRP A 91 -6.57 -3.84 -7.78
C TRP A 91 -8.10 -3.78 -7.75
N PHE A 92 -8.70 -3.26 -8.81
CA PHE A 92 -10.15 -3.26 -8.96
C PHE A 92 -10.57 -4.44 -9.84
N LEU A 93 -11.34 -5.35 -9.26
CA LEU A 93 -11.97 -6.46 -9.96
C LEU A 93 -13.48 -6.27 -9.90
N ASN A 94 -14.15 -6.16 -11.05
CA ASN A 94 -15.60 -5.94 -11.14
C ASN A 94 -16.11 -4.73 -10.33
N GLY A 95 -15.32 -3.66 -10.29
CA GLY A 95 -15.66 -2.45 -9.52
C GLY A 95 -15.46 -2.57 -8.01
N GLN A 96 -14.98 -3.71 -7.50
CA GLN A 96 -14.65 -3.90 -6.09
C GLN A 96 -13.13 -3.91 -5.89
N ARG A 97 -12.68 -3.26 -4.81
CA ARG A 97 -11.28 -3.31 -4.39
C ARG A 97 -10.98 -4.72 -3.88
N ALA A 98 -9.97 -5.36 -4.47
CA ALA A 98 -9.47 -6.66 -4.05
C ALA A 98 -8.00 -6.57 -3.67
N ILE A 99 -7.57 -7.43 -2.75
CA ILE A 99 -6.16 -7.51 -2.31
C ILE A 99 -5.44 -8.47 -3.25
N ARG A 100 -4.44 -7.94 -3.94
CA ARG A 100 -3.58 -8.69 -4.86
C ARG A 100 -2.40 -9.30 -4.11
N CYS A 101 -1.75 -8.48 -3.30
CA CYS A 101 -0.66 -8.90 -2.43
C CYS A 101 -0.74 -8.22 -1.08
N PHE A 102 -0.30 -8.93 -0.05
CA PHE A 102 -0.16 -8.45 1.31
C PHE A 102 1.16 -8.93 1.89
N MET A 103 1.98 -8.01 2.33
CA MET A 103 3.22 -8.30 3.03
C MET A 103 3.03 -7.95 4.51
N PRO A 104 2.95 -8.94 5.41
CA PRO A 104 2.83 -8.67 6.83
C PRO A 104 4.08 -7.97 7.35
N GLY A 105 3.87 -6.97 8.20
CA GLY A 105 4.92 -6.46 9.08
C GLY A 105 5.15 -7.41 10.26
N SER A 106 6.09 -7.04 11.12
CA SER A 106 6.23 -7.70 12.42
C SER A 106 5.18 -7.13 13.38
N MET A 107 4.37 -7.98 13.99
CA MET A 107 3.54 -7.61 15.14
C MET A 107 4.48 -7.47 16.35
N THR A 108 5.07 -6.30 16.58
CA THR A 108 5.85 -6.02 17.81
C THR A 108 5.03 -5.24 18.80
#